data_AF-A0A6V7WFR7-F1
#
_entry.id   AF-A0A6V7WFR7-F1
#
_cell.length_a   1.000
_cell.length_b   1.000
_cell.length_c   1.000
_cell.angle_alpha   90.00
_cell.angle_beta   90.00
_cell.angle_gamma   90.00
#
_symmetry.space_group_name_H-M   'P 1'
#
loop_
_entity.id
_entity.type
_entity.pdbx_description
1 polymer ?
#
loop_
_entity_poly.entity_id
_entity_poly.type
_entity_poly.pdbx_seq_one_letter_code
_entity_poly.pdbx_strand_id
1 'polypeptide(L)'
;MAPELSFESSTVWVSKKADVYSFGVTIYTLLYSPNHKFDFIDEGKFNPKFEHFNRLILMCIEKEVRARPTMNEVLGFLKEIKV
;
A
#
# COMPACT_ATOMS: atom_id res chain seq x y z
N MET A 1 -0.68 -9.57 1.59
CA MET A 1 -1.76 -9.84 0.62
C MET A 1 -2.93 -8.90 0.92
N ALA A 2 -3.64 -8.40 -0.08
CA ALA A 2 -4.78 -7.51 0.16
C ALA A 2 -5.87 -8.25 0.97
N PRO A 3 -6.54 -7.58 1.94
CA PRO A 3 -7.46 -8.25 2.88
C PRO A 3 -8.60 -9.03 2.19
N GLU A 4 -9.09 -8.53 1.06
CA GLU A 4 -10.17 -9.14 0.28
C GLU A 4 -9.77 -10.43 -0.45
N LEU A 5 -8.48 -10.74 -0.52
CA LEU A 5 -7.98 -11.97 -1.14
C LEU A 5 -7.79 -13.11 -0.12
N SER A 6 -8.18 -12.91 1.14
CA SER A 6 -8.09 -13.94 2.18
C SER A 6 -9.09 -15.09 1.92
N PHE A 7 -8.66 -16.30 2.29
CA PHE A 7 -9.12 -17.62 1.81
C PHE A 7 -10.60 -18.00 2.07
N GLU A 8 -11.41 -17.14 2.68
CA GLU A 8 -12.79 -17.47 3.09
C GLU A 8 -13.83 -17.28 1.98
N SER A 9 -13.45 -16.73 0.83
CA SER A 9 -14.34 -16.61 -0.34
C SER A 9 -13.87 -17.53 -1.47
N SER A 10 -14.72 -18.45 -1.91
CA SER A 10 -14.42 -19.54 -2.88
C SER A 10 -14.05 -19.08 -4.30
N THR A 11 -13.75 -17.80 -4.48
CA THR A 11 -13.22 -17.18 -5.70
C THR A 11 -12.26 -16.08 -5.27
N VAL A 12 -10.98 -16.20 -5.59
CA VAL A 12 -10.00 -15.13 -5.36
C VAL A 12 -10.26 -14.02 -6.38
N TRP A 13 -10.85 -12.91 -5.95
CA TRP A 13 -11.13 -11.76 -6.81
C TRP A 13 -9.87 -10.89 -6.97
N VAL A 14 -8.95 -11.33 -7.83
CA VAL A 14 -7.79 -10.52 -8.24
C VAL A 14 -8.30 -9.26 -8.94
N SER A 15 -7.99 -8.10 -8.39
CA SER A 15 -8.43 -6.82 -8.93
C SER A 15 -7.25 -5.86 -9.07
N LYS A 16 -7.38 -4.88 -9.98
CA LYS A 16 -6.41 -3.78 -10.10
C LYS A 16 -6.20 -3.04 -8.77
N LYS A 17 -7.19 -3.07 -7.86
CA LYS A 17 -7.11 -2.46 -6.52
C LYS A 17 -6.33 -3.32 -5.52
N ALA A 18 -6.26 -4.64 -5.73
CA ALA A 18 -5.37 -5.51 -4.98
C ALA A 18 -3.90 -5.25 -5.36
N ASP A 19 -3.62 -4.96 -6.63
CA ASP A 19 -2.27 -4.54 -7.06
C ASP A 19 -1.85 -3.22 -6.38
N VAL A 20 -2.77 -2.25 -6.27
CA VAL A 20 -2.52 -0.99 -5.54
C VAL A 20 -2.18 -1.26 -4.07
N TYR A 21 -2.90 -2.16 -3.41
CA TYR A 21 -2.59 -2.55 -2.03
C TYR A 21 -1.19 -3.16 -1.92
N SER A 22 -0.89 -4.14 -2.78
CA SER A 22 0.43 -4.78 -2.83
C SER A 22 1.55 -3.77 -3.10
N PHE A 23 1.29 -2.76 -3.93
CA PHE A 23 2.23 -1.68 -4.18
C PHE A 23 2.48 -0.83 -2.92
N GLY A 24 1.43 -0.45 -2.18
CA GLY A 24 1.56 0.27 -0.91
C GLY A 24 2.37 -0.49 0.14
N VAL A 25 2.10 -1.80 0.29
CA VAL A 25 2.90 -2.70 1.15
C VAL A 25 4.37 -2.71 0.68
N THR A 26 4.61 -2.79 -0.63
CA THR A 26 5.98 -2.82 -1.18
C THR A 26 6.76 -1.55 -0.84
N ILE A 27 6.15 -0.37 -0.99
CA ILE A 27 6.80 0.90 -0.59
C ILE A 27 7.09 0.88 0.92
N TYR A 28 6.13 0.47 1.75
CA TYR A 28 6.34 0.36 3.19
C TYR A 28 7.52 -0.55 3.53
N THR A 29 7.58 -1.74 2.93
CA THR A 29 8.68 -2.70 3.13
C THR A 29 10.03 -2.10 2.73
N LEU A 30 10.10 -1.42 1.57
CA LEU A 30 11.34 -0.80 1.10
C LEU A 30 11.86 0.29 2.05
N LEU A 31 10.95 1.07 2.66
CA LEU A 31 11.34 2.20 3.51
C LEU A 31 11.56 1.82 4.98
N TYR A 32 10.79 0.86 5.50
CA TYR A 32 10.67 0.63 6.95
C TYR A 32 10.92 -0.80 7.40
N SER A 33 10.99 -1.75 6.48
CA SER A 33 11.21 -3.16 6.82
C SER A 33 11.97 -3.91 5.74
N PRO A 34 13.19 -3.47 5.37
CA PRO A 34 13.98 -4.14 4.34
C PRO A 34 14.35 -5.58 4.72
N ASN A 35 14.30 -5.92 6.02
CA ASN A 35 14.67 -7.25 6.55
C ASN A 35 13.50 -8.03 7.17
N HIS A 36 12.26 -7.53 7.12
CA HIS A 36 11.16 -8.11 7.88
C HIS A 36 10.25 -9.02 7.04
N LYS A 37 9.73 -10.06 7.70
CA LYS A 37 8.61 -10.89 7.20
C LYS A 37 7.37 -9.99 7.10
N PHE A 38 6.45 -10.31 6.20
CA PHE A 38 5.23 -9.53 5.87
C PHE A 38 4.20 -9.44 7.02
N ASP A 39 4.68 -9.33 8.26
CA ASP A 39 3.90 -9.36 9.48
C ASP A 39 3.48 -7.92 9.82
N PHE A 40 2.42 -7.48 9.14
CA PHE A 40 1.61 -6.30 9.43
C PHE A 40 2.29 -4.93 9.23
N ILE A 41 1.51 -3.95 8.80
CA ILE A 41 1.96 -2.56 8.69
C ILE A 41 1.80 -1.90 10.06
N ASP A 42 2.93 -1.47 10.64
CA ASP A 42 2.98 -0.69 11.86
C ASP A 42 3.17 0.79 11.50
N GLU A 43 2.07 1.55 11.58
CA GLU A 43 2.05 2.99 11.32
C GLU A 43 2.94 3.77 12.29
N GLY A 44 3.23 3.23 13.48
CA GLY A 44 4.13 3.82 14.46
C GLY A 44 5.59 3.88 13.99
N LYS A 45 5.95 3.17 12.92
CA LYS A 45 7.29 3.20 12.31
C LYS A 45 7.46 4.29 11.26
N PHE A 46 6.39 5.01 10.90
CA PHE A 46 6.48 6.04 9.87
C PHE A 46 7.40 7.18 10.30
N ASN A 47 8.36 7.48 9.43
CA ASN A 47 9.28 8.58 9.63
C ASN A 47 8.70 9.85 8.99
N PRO A 48 8.55 10.98 9.72
CA PRO A 48 8.06 12.24 9.17
C PRO A 48 8.86 12.74 7.96
N LYS A 49 10.15 12.38 7.84
CA LYS A 49 10.97 12.73 6.67
C LYS A 49 10.39 12.22 5.34
N PHE A 50 9.62 11.14 5.39
CA PHE A 50 8.99 10.53 4.23
C PHE A 50 7.47 10.79 4.20
N GLU A 51 6.99 11.91 4.73
CA GLU A 51 5.57 12.23 4.86
C GLU A 51 4.76 11.98 3.58
N HIS A 52 5.29 12.39 2.42
CA HIS A 52 4.63 12.14 1.13
C HIS A 52 4.47 10.64 0.82
N PHE A 53 5.50 9.83 1.11
CA PHE A 53 5.41 8.38 0.97
C PHE A 53 4.51 7.75 2.03
N ASN A 54 4.50 8.26 3.27
CA ASN A 54 3.61 7.77 4.33
C ASN A 54 2.16 7.93 3.92
N ARG A 55 1.80 9.11 3.41
CA ARG A 55 0.46 9.38 2.90
C ARG A 55 0.09 8.47 1.74
N LEU A 56 1.01 8.29 0.77
CA LEU A 56 0.79 7.40 -0.36
C LEU A 56 0.60 5.94 0.07
N ILE A 57 1.43 5.45 1.00
CA ILE A 57 1.31 4.11 1.58
C ILE A 57 -0.08 3.94 2.18
N LEU A 58 -0.51 4.82 3.09
CA LEU A 58 -1.81 4.76 3.76
C LEU A 58 -2.97 4.70 2.77
N MET A 59 -2.95 5.54 1.73
CA MET A 59 -3.97 5.53 0.70
C MET A 59 -4.02 4.20 -0.08
N CYS A 60 -2.85 3.65 -0.41
CA CYS A 60 -2.76 2.41 -1.17
C CYS A 60 -3.22 1.18 -0.35
N ILE A 61 -2.93 1.16 0.94
CA ILE A 61 -3.24 0.04 1.85
C ILE A 61 -4.61 0.14 2.52
N GLU A 62 -5.46 1.07 2.09
CA GLU A 62 -6.78 1.28 2.65
C GLU A 62 -7.60 -0.04 2.61
N LYS A 63 -8.32 -0.33 3.69
CA LYS A 63 -9.12 -1.55 3.82
C LYS A 63 -10.27 -1.53 2.82
N GLU A 64 -10.93 -0.39 2.69
CA GLU A 64 -12.00 -0.18 1.70
C GLU A 64 -11.43 -0.15 0.28
N VAL A 65 -11.74 -1.18 -0.52
CA VAL A 65 -11.20 -1.39 -1.88
C VAL A 65 -11.48 -0.19 -2.79
N ARG A 66 -12.65 0.43 -2.66
CA ARG A 66 -13.04 1.59 -3.48
C ARG A 66 -12.31 2.87 -3.10
N ALA A 67 -11.85 2.98 -1.86
CA ALA A 67 -11.13 4.15 -1.35
C ALA A 67 -9.66 4.16 -1.76
N ARG A 68 -9.08 3.01 -2.10
CA ARG A 68 -7.74 2.95 -2.69
C ARG A 68 -7.71 3.73 -4.00
N PRO A 69 -6.59 4.39 -4.35
CA PRO A 69 -6.42 5.03 -5.65
C PRO A 69 -6.33 4.00 -6.79
N THR A 70 -6.30 4.49 -8.02
CA THR A 70 -5.88 3.74 -9.21
C THR A 70 -4.37 3.91 -9.40
N MET A 71 -3.74 3.02 -10.17
CA MET A 71 -2.31 3.15 -10.48
C MET A 71 -1.96 4.47 -11.22
N ASN A 72 -2.89 5.02 -12.01
CA ASN A 72 -2.68 6.32 -12.65
C ASN A 72 -2.67 7.47 -11.63
N GLU A 73 -3.54 7.42 -10.62
CA GLU A 73 -3.54 8.39 -9.52
C GLU A 73 -2.27 8.23 -8.67
N VAL A 74 -1.86 6.99 -8.35
CA VAL A 74 -0.59 6.68 -7.68
C VAL A 74 0.59 7.29 -8.44
N LEU A 75 0.64 7.14 -9.77
CA LEU A 75 1.67 7.75 -10.61
C LEU A 75 1.64 9.29 -10.52
N GLY A 76 0.45 9.89 -10.44
CA GLY A 76 0.27 11.32 -10.18
C GLY A 76 0.96 11.74 -8.88
N PHE A 77 0.64 11.06 -7.78
CA PHE A 77 1.28 11.33 -6.48
C PHE A 77 2.80 11.19 -6.53
N LEU A 78 3.32 10.12 -7.15
CA LEU A 78 4.76 9.88 -7.24
C LEU A 78 5.51 10.98 -8.00
N LYS A 79 4.89 11.57 -9.03
CA LYS A 79 5.48 12.68 -9.79
C LYS A 79 5.56 13.98 -8.99
N GLU A 80 4.73 14.14 -7.96
CA GLU A 80 4.72 15.32 -7.09
C GLU A 80 5.77 15.22 -5.97
N ILE A 81 6.25 14.02 -5.66
CA ILE A 81 7.29 13.81 -4.66
C ILE A 81 8.62 14.34 -5.22
N LYS A 82 9.11 15.43 -4.65
CA LYS A 82 10.47 15.92 -4.89
C LYS A 82 11.41 15.20 -3.91
N VAL A 83 12.37 14.46 -4.46
CA VAL A 83 13.45 13.78 -3.71
C VAL A 83 14.63 14.70 -3.56
#